data_AF-A0A442U683-F1
#
_entry.id   AF-A0A442U683-F1
#
_cell.length_a   1.000
_cell.length_b   1.000
_cell.length_c   1.000
_cell.angle_alpha   90.00
_cell.angle_beta   90.00
_cell.angle_gamma   90.00
#
_symmetry.space_group_name_H-M   'P 1'
#
loop_
_entity.id
_entity.type
_entity.pdbx_description
1 polymer ?
#
loop_
_entity_poly.entity_id
_entity_poly.type
_entity_poly.pdbx_seq_one_letter_code
_entity_poly.pdbx_strand_id
1 'polypeptide(L)'
;LEADGLIVHLNPLQEAVQLEGDRDWRGVLAQIARAARSVGVPIVAKEVGAGLSATVACALVEAGVAVIDVAGAGGTSWAAVEGERARDAADCAVAMAFADWGIPTPASVQAVRRALPTVKLIASGGIRDGVDVAKAIRLGADIAGQAA
;
A
#
# COMPACT_ATOMS: atom_id res chain seq x y z
N LEU A 1 10.83 -7.84 -21.37
CA LEU A 1 10.53 -6.71 -20.46
C LEU A 1 11.83 -6.38 -19.73
N GLU A 2 12.28 -5.14 -19.80
CA GLU A 2 13.52 -4.64 -19.16
C GLU A 2 13.13 -3.72 -17.99
N ALA A 3 12.40 -4.27 -17.01
CA ALA A 3 11.97 -3.50 -15.85
C ALA A 3 13.07 -3.49 -14.78
N ASP A 4 13.35 -2.33 -14.18
CA ASP A 4 14.34 -2.18 -13.09
C ASP A 4 13.81 -2.59 -11.71
N GLY A 5 12.53 -2.94 -11.61
CA GLY A 5 11.89 -3.36 -10.36
C GLY A 5 10.50 -3.96 -10.56
N LEU A 6 10.03 -4.70 -9.55
CA LEU A 6 8.69 -5.29 -9.53
C LEU A 6 7.89 -4.72 -8.35
N ILE A 7 6.74 -4.12 -8.63
CA ILE A 7 5.80 -3.72 -7.59
C ILE A 7 4.84 -4.88 -7.30
N VAL A 8 4.82 -5.34 -6.04
CA VAL A 8 3.79 -6.23 -5.52
C VAL A 8 2.83 -5.38 -4.71
N HIS A 9 1.62 -5.16 -5.23
CA HIS A 9 0.60 -4.44 -4.48
C HIS A 9 -0.08 -5.34 -3.45
N LEU A 10 -0.54 -4.73 -2.36
CA LEU A 10 -1.27 -5.35 -1.27
C LEU A 10 -2.60 -4.60 -1.15
N ASN A 11 -3.70 -5.28 -1.44
CA ASN A 11 -5.04 -4.71 -1.50
C ASN A 11 -6.09 -5.52 -0.68
N PRO A 12 -5.77 -6.03 0.53
CA PRO A 12 -6.67 -6.93 1.26
C PRO A 12 -8.04 -6.33 1.57
N LEU A 13 -8.11 -5.02 1.85
CA LEU A 13 -9.39 -4.35 2.06
C LEU A 13 -10.23 -4.33 0.78
N GLN A 14 -9.62 -4.00 -0.35
CA GLN A 14 -10.30 -3.97 -1.65
C GLN A 14 -10.87 -5.35 -1.97
N GLU A 15 -10.05 -6.40 -1.90
CA GLU A 15 -10.50 -7.78 -2.17
C GLU A 15 -11.58 -8.25 -1.19
N ALA A 16 -11.56 -7.79 0.06
CA ALA A 16 -12.56 -8.16 1.06
C ALA A 16 -13.96 -7.62 0.73
N VAL A 17 -14.03 -6.38 0.23
CA VAL A 17 -15.30 -5.68 -0.08
C VAL A 17 -15.73 -5.85 -1.54
N GLN A 18 -14.82 -6.24 -2.43
CA GLN A 18 -15.13 -6.57 -3.82
C GLN A 18 -15.89 -7.90 -3.91
N LEU A 19 -16.92 -7.92 -4.75
CA LEU A 19 -17.78 -9.09 -4.94
C LEU A 19 -16.96 -10.34 -5.33
N GLU A 20 -16.14 -10.20 -6.37
CA GLU A 20 -15.27 -11.25 -6.91
C GLU A 20 -13.87 -11.32 -6.27
N GLY A 21 -13.64 -10.64 -5.15
CA GLY A 21 -12.31 -10.53 -4.55
C GLY A 21 -11.82 -11.80 -3.82
N ASP A 22 -10.50 -11.98 -3.81
CA ASP A 22 -9.82 -13.09 -3.12
C ASP A 22 -9.59 -12.78 -1.63
N ARG A 23 -10.06 -13.69 -0.78
CA ARG A 23 -10.03 -13.54 0.67
C ARG A 23 -8.94 -14.42 1.31
N ASP A 24 -8.25 -15.25 0.54
CA ASP A 24 -7.18 -16.10 1.05
C ASP A 24 -5.80 -15.44 0.95
N TRP A 25 -5.45 -14.71 2.00
CA TRP A 25 -4.14 -14.06 2.13
C TRP A 25 -3.06 -14.95 2.77
N ARG A 26 -3.36 -16.23 3.02
CA ARG A 26 -2.41 -17.14 3.68
C ARG A 26 -1.23 -17.42 2.76
N GLY A 27 -0.02 -17.44 3.33
CA GLY A 27 1.20 -17.76 2.58
C GLY A 27 1.69 -16.67 1.62
N VAL A 28 0.95 -15.57 1.43
CA VAL A 28 1.36 -14.46 0.55
C VAL A 28 2.75 -13.93 0.90
N LEU A 29 3.04 -13.72 2.19
CA LEU A 29 4.37 -13.26 2.63
C LEU A 29 5.49 -14.25 2.25
N ALA A 30 5.25 -15.56 2.36
CA ALA A 30 6.22 -16.57 1.96
C ALA A 30 6.45 -16.58 0.44
N GLN A 31 5.40 -16.29 -0.33
CA GLN A 31 5.48 -16.17 -1.79
C GLN A 31 6.23 -14.90 -2.21
N ILE A 32 6.02 -13.78 -1.52
CA ILE A 32 6.82 -12.55 -1.68
C ILE A 32 8.29 -12.86 -1.38
N ALA A 33 8.58 -13.56 -0.29
CA ALA A 33 9.95 -13.94 0.06
C ALA A 33 10.60 -14.82 -1.01
N ARG A 34 9.84 -15.76 -1.59
CA ARG A 34 10.31 -16.59 -2.70
C ARG A 34 10.59 -15.76 -3.93
N ALA A 35 9.70 -14.84 -4.29
CA ALA A 35 9.87 -13.96 -5.44
C ALA A 35 11.08 -13.03 -5.28
N ALA A 36 11.31 -12.47 -4.09
CA ALA A 36 12.45 -11.60 -3.80
C ALA A 36 13.80 -12.28 -4.06
N ARG A 37 13.86 -13.62 -3.90
CA ARG A 37 15.07 -14.42 -4.18
C ARG A 37 15.25 -14.80 -5.65
N SER A 38 14.18 -14.78 -6.46
CA SER A 38 14.20 -15.38 -7.80
C SER A 38 14.00 -14.40 -8.95
N VAL A 39 13.36 -13.25 -8.72
CA VAL A 39 12.93 -12.35 -9.80
C VAL A 39 14.08 -11.55 -10.43
N GLY A 40 15.22 -11.44 -9.75
CA GLY A 40 16.44 -10.80 -10.29
C GLY A 40 16.44 -9.27 -10.28
N VAL A 41 15.34 -8.63 -9.84
CA VAL A 41 15.19 -7.18 -9.69
C VAL A 41 14.61 -6.84 -8.31
N PRO A 42 14.83 -5.63 -7.77
CA PRO A 42 14.25 -5.20 -6.51
C PRO A 42 12.71 -5.30 -6.49
N ILE A 43 12.17 -5.84 -5.39
CA ILE A 43 10.74 -5.82 -5.14
C ILE A 43 10.37 -4.57 -4.33
N VAL A 44 9.32 -3.88 -4.76
CA VAL A 44 8.63 -2.83 -4.03
C VAL A 44 7.33 -3.42 -3.50
N ALA A 45 7.10 -3.38 -2.19
CA ALA A 45 5.78 -3.70 -1.64
C ALA A 45 4.97 -2.41 -1.47
N LYS A 46 3.75 -2.41 -1.98
CA LYS A 46 2.92 -1.21 -2.09
C LYS A 46 1.52 -1.48 -1.60
N GLU A 47 1.00 -0.68 -0.66
CA GLU A 47 -0.46 -0.69 -0.41
C GLU A 47 -1.20 0.04 -1.56
N VAL A 48 -2.53 0.05 -1.55
CA VAL A 48 -3.35 0.69 -2.59
C VAL A 48 -4.22 1.85 -2.10
N GLY A 49 -4.34 2.12 -0.80
CA GLY A 49 -5.08 3.26 -0.25
C GLY A 49 -5.49 3.14 1.22
N ALA A 50 -5.25 2.01 1.88
CA ALA A 50 -5.52 1.78 3.31
C ALA A 50 -4.24 1.87 4.17
N GLY A 51 -3.05 2.02 3.58
CA GLY A 51 -1.83 2.30 4.30
C GLY A 51 -1.12 1.08 4.91
N LEU A 52 0.21 1.06 4.82
CA LEU A 52 1.04 0.05 5.48
C LEU A 52 1.31 0.40 6.95
N SER A 53 1.20 -0.59 7.83
CA SER A 53 1.69 -0.47 9.21
C SER A 53 3.20 -0.73 9.29
N ALA A 54 3.85 -0.21 10.33
CA ALA A 54 5.27 -0.48 10.58
C ALA A 54 5.54 -1.98 10.75
N THR A 55 4.67 -2.71 11.45
CA THR A 55 4.81 -4.16 11.65
C THR A 55 4.79 -4.93 10.33
N VAL A 56 3.87 -4.60 9.43
CA VAL A 56 3.79 -5.24 8.10
C VAL A 56 5.01 -4.85 7.25
N ALA A 57 5.42 -3.57 7.28
CA ALA A 57 6.61 -3.13 6.58
C ALA A 57 7.88 -3.86 7.04
N CYS A 58 8.08 -4.07 8.34
CA CYS A 58 9.18 -4.85 8.88
C CYS A 58 9.17 -6.29 8.34
N ALA A 59 8.02 -6.96 8.40
CA ALA A 59 7.89 -8.33 7.89
C ALA A 59 8.17 -8.44 6.38
N LEU A 60 7.78 -7.43 5.59
CA LEU A 60 8.07 -7.37 4.16
C LEU A 60 9.57 -7.18 3.89
N VAL A 61 10.23 -6.29 4.63
CA VAL A 61 11.69 -6.10 4.51
C VAL A 61 12.45 -7.35 4.94
N GLU A 62 12.04 -8.01 6.02
CA GLU A 62 12.60 -9.31 6.45
C GLU A 62 12.40 -10.40 5.38
N ALA A 63 11.30 -10.35 4.62
CA ALA A 63 11.05 -11.21 3.47
C ALA A 63 11.91 -10.87 2.23
N GLY A 64 12.68 -9.77 2.25
CA GLY A 64 13.57 -9.38 1.15
C GLY A 64 13.00 -8.29 0.23
N VAL A 65 11.90 -7.64 0.61
CA VAL A 65 11.41 -6.44 -0.09
C VAL A 65 12.42 -5.29 0.09
N ALA A 66 12.78 -4.64 -1.01
CA ALA A 66 13.81 -3.61 -1.02
C ALA A 66 13.25 -2.20 -0.78
N VAL A 67 11.99 -1.96 -1.15
CA VAL A 67 11.34 -0.64 -1.09
C VAL A 67 9.91 -0.79 -0.56
N ILE A 68 9.51 0.12 0.31
CA ILE A 68 8.13 0.20 0.83
C ILE A 68 7.44 1.43 0.24
N ASP A 69 6.27 1.25 -0.34
CA ASP A 69 5.34 2.33 -0.68
C ASP A 69 4.10 2.24 0.22
N VAL A 70 3.94 3.24 1.09
CA VAL A 70 2.90 3.20 2.12
C VAL A 70 1.48 3.24 1.57
N ALA A 71 1.26 3.95 0.44
CA ALA A 71 -0.06 4.23 -0.13
C ALA A 71 -1.19 4.39 0.92
N GLY A 72 -1.02 5.40 1.78
CA GLY A 72 -1.91 5.60 2.92
C GLY A 72 -3.29 6.13 2.56
N ALA A 73 -4.16 6.13 3.58
CA ALA A 73 -5.48 6.75 3.50
C ALA A 73 -5.38 8.28 3.38
N GLY A 74 -6.35 8.88 2.68
CA GLY A 74 -6.44 10.33 2.41
C GLY A 74 -6.36 10.71 0.92
N GLY A 75 -6.20 9.72 0.03
CA GLY A 75 -6.35 9.85 -1.42
C GLY A 75 -7.52 9.01 -1.93
N THR A 76 -7.30 8.29 -3.04
CA THR A 76 -8.26 7.33 -3.58
C THR A 76 -8.61 6.27 -2.55
N SER A 77 -9.92 6.09 -2.27
CA SER A 77 -10.43 5.00 -1.44
C SER A 77 -10.92 3.87 -2.33
N TRP A 78 -10.17 2.75 -2.36
CA TRP A 78 -10.61 1.58 -3.12
C TRP A 78 -11.86 0.93 -2.53
N ALA A 79 -12.09 1.03 -1.22
CA ALA A 79 -13.36 0.60 -0.63
C ALA A 79 -14.55 1.40 -1.20
N ALA A 80 -14.41 2.71 -1.33
CA ALA A 80 -15.46 3.53 -1.96
C ALA A 80 -15.63 3.20 -3.45
N VAL A 81 -14.54 2.99 -4.19
CA VAL A 81 -14.59 2.56 -5.60
C VAL A 81 -15.34 1.23 -5.75
N GLU A 82 -15.05 0.24 -4.92
CA GLU A 82 -15.78 -1.04 -4.95
C GLU A 82 -17.25 -0.89 -4.51
N GLY A 83 -17.54 0.04 -3.60
CA GLY A 83 -18.91 0.41 -3.23
C GLY A 83 -19.72 0.95 -4.42
N GLU A 84 -19.11 1.79 -5.26
CA GLU A 84 -19.72 2.28 -6.51
C GLU A 84 -19.83 1.18 -7.58
N ARG A 85 -18.98 0.15 -7.53
CA ARG A 85 -19.05 -1.03 -8.42
C ARG A 85 -20.08 -2.07 -7.97
N ALA A 86 -20.55 -2.00 -6.73
CA ALA A 86 -21.45 -2.99 -6.14
C ALA A 86 -22.77 -3.08 -6.91
N ARG A 87 -23.33 -4.29 -7.01
CA ARG A 87 -24.58 -4.56 -7.74
C ARG A 87 -25.83 -4.41 -6.89
N ASP A 88 -25.69 -4.56 -5.59
CA ASP A 88 -26.78 -4.40 -4.63
C ASP A 88 -26.42 -3.44 -3.50
N ALA A 89 -27.45 -2.96 -2.81
CA ALA A 89 -27.32 -1.96 -1.77
C ALA A 89 -26.61 -2.49 -0.51
N ALA A 90 -26.62 -3.81 -0.27
CA ALA A 90 -26.01 -4.39 0.91
C ALA A 90 -24.49 -4.40 0.76
N ASP A 91 -23.98 -4.87 -0.38
CA ASP A 91 -22.55 -4.85 -0.70
C ASP A 91 -22.02 -3.41 -0.76
N CYS A 92 -22.79 -2.49 -1.37
CA CYS A 92 -22.45 -1.06 -1.37
C CYS A 92 -22.33 -0.51 0.06
N ALA A 93 -23.30 -0.80 0.92
CA ALA A 93 -23.28 -0.33 2.31
C ALA A 93 -22.09 -0.89 3.10
N VAL A 94 -21.72 -2.15 2.88
CA VAL A 94 -20.54 -2.76 3.49
C VAL A 94 -19.28 -2.04 3.02
N ALA A 95 -19.07 -1.89 1.71
CA ALA A 95 -17.89 -1.25 1.16
C ALA A 95 -17.76 0.22 1.65
N MET A 96 -18.86 0.96 1.63
CA MET A 96 -18.91 2.35 2.08
C MET A 96 -18.67 2.51 3.59
N ALA A 97 -19.00 1.51 4.41
CA ALA A 97 -18.65 1.51 5.83
C ALA A 97 -17.13 1.51 6.08
N PHE A 98 -16.33 1.08 5.08
CA PHE A 98 -14.88 1.09 5.11
C PHE A 98 -14.24 2.16 4.20
N ALA A 99 -15.03 3.11 3.66
CA ALA A 99 -14.52 4.13 2.76
C ALA A 99 -13.36 4.97 3.36
N ASP A 100 -13.41 5.21 4.67
CA ASP A 100 -12.37 5.96 5.41
C ASP A 100 -11.43 5.04 6.24
N TRP A 101 -11.46 3.72 5.99
CA TRP A 101 -10.60 2.79 6.71
C TRP A 101 -9.14 2.88 6.26
N GLY A 102 -8.23 2.90 7.22
CA GLY A 102 -6.80 2.75 6.97
C GLY A 102 -5.92 3.62 7.84
N ILE A 103 -4.62 3.58 7.56
CA ILE A 103 -3.60 4.40 8.19
C ILE A 103 -3.37 5.63 7.30
N PRO A 104 -3.59 6.86 7.79
CA PRO A 104 -3.30 8.07 7.03
C PRO A 104 -1.85 8.12 6.56
N THR A 105 -1.60 8.59 5.34
CA THR A 105 -0.26 8.64 4.72
C THR A 105 0.81 9.24 5.65
N PRO A 106 0.62 10.41 6.30
CA PRO A 106 1.62 10.97 7.20
C PRO A 106 1.97 10.05 8.38
N ALA A 107 0.97 9.38 8.95
CA ALA A 107 1.14 8.49 10.09
C ALA A 107 1.89 7.21 9.69
N SER A 108 1.55 6.64 8.53
CA SER A 108 2.24 5.47 7.98
C SER A 108 3.71 5.77 7.68
N VAL A 109 4.01 6.88 6.99
CA VAL A 109 5.40 7.30 6.67
C VAL A 109 6.24 7.42 7.94
N GLN A 110 5.74 8.12 8.96
CA GLN A 110 6.48 8.31 10.20
C GLN A 110 6.68 7.00 10.96
N ALA A 111 5.66 6.13 11.01
CA ALA A 111 5.76 4.85 11.70
C ALA A 111 6.77 3.93 11.01
N VAL A 112 6.70 3.80 9.68
CA VAL A 112 7.63 2.97 8.90
C VAL A 112 9.05 3.51 8.98
N ARG A 113 9.27 4.83 8.81
CA ARG A 113 10.62 5.41 8.92
C ARG A 113 11.22 5.20 10.31
N ARG A 114 10.44 5.29 11.39
CA ARG A 114 10.94 5.02 12.75
C ARG A 114 11.38 3.56 12.93
N ALA A 115 10.61 2.61 12.40
CA ALA A 115 10.90 1.18 12.53
C ALA A 115 12.02 0.70 11.58
N LEU A 116 12.12 1.32 10.40
CA LEU A 116 13.06 0.96 9.35
C LEU A 116 13.84 2.22 8.89
N PRO A 117 14.83 2.69 9.68
CA PRO A 117 15.50 3.97 9.42
C PRO A 117 16.20 4.08 8.07
N THR A 118 16.59 2.96 7.48
CA THR A 118 17.39 2.89 6.24
C THR A 118 16.64 2.36 5.02
N VAL A 119 15.42 1.84 5.18
CA VAL A 119 14.64 1.32 4.04
C VAL A 119 14.34 2.47 3.07
N LYS A 120 14.28 2.16 1.78
CA LYS A 120 13.75 3.09 0.79
C LYS A 120 12.24 3.18 0.95
N LEU A 121 11.76 4.40 1.19
CA LEU A 121 10.39 4.67 1.58
C LEU A 121 9.75 5.63 0.59
N ILE A 122 8.66 5.19 -0.04
CA ILE A 122 7.81 5.99 -0.91
C ILE A 122 6.57 6.39 -0.12
N ALA A 123 6.25 7.69 -0.16
CA ALA A 123 4.98 8.21 0.30
C ALA A 123 4.03 8.39 -0.88
N SER A 124 3.05 7.50 -1.01
CA SER A 124 1.90 7.71 -1.89
C SER A 124 0.60 7.65 -1.09
N GLY A 125 -0.53 7.87 -1.77
CA GLY A 125 -1.84 8.00 -1.13
C GLY A 125 -2.11 9.45 -0.75
N GLY A 126 -2.91 10.14 -1.57
CA GLY A 126 -3.36 11.51 -1.30
C GLY A 126 -2.35 12.62 -1.57
N ILE A 127 -1.24 12.34 -2.28
CA ILE A 127 -0.32 13.37 -2.80
C ILE A 127 -0.99 14.09 -3.98
N ARG A 128 -1.19 15.40 -3.87
CA ARG A 128 -1.96 16.20 -4.85
C ARG A 128 -1.11 17.24 -5.58
N ASP A 129 -0.07 17.73 -4.92
CA ASP A 129 0.78 18.80 -5.42
C ASP A 129 2.21 18.70 -4.86
N GLY A 130 3.07 19.62 -5.30
CA GLY A 130 4.46 19.68 -4.85
C GLY A 130 4.63 20.04 -3.37
N VAL A 131 3.65 20.69 -2.73
CA VAL A 131 3.69 21.00 -1.30
C VAL A 131 3.48 19.72 -0.49
N ASP A 132 2.58 18.83 -0.92
CA ASP A 132 2.39 17.53 -0.30
C ASP A 132 3.61 16.61 -0.49
N VAL A 133 4.25 16.65 -1.66
CA VAL A 133 5.55 15.99 -1.89
C VAL A 133 6.60 16.49 -0.88
N ALA A 134 6.73 17.81 -0.71
CA ALA A 134 7.70 18.39 0.22
C ALA A 134 7.42 17.99 1.68
N LYS A 135 6.15 17.98 2.10
CA LYS A 135 5.73 17.49 3.44
C LYS A 135 6.08 16.01 3.61
N ALA A 136 5.78 15.18 2.62
CA ALA A 136 6.02 13.74 2.69
C ALA A 136 7.51 13.41 2.84
N ILE A 137 8.38 14.07 2.06
CA ILE A 137 9.84 13.94 2.20
C ILE A 137 10.28 14.42 3.58
N ARG A 138 9.79 15.58 4.03
CA ARG A 138 10.11 16.14 5.36
C ARG A 138 9.71 15.21 6.51
N LEU A 139 8.66 14.43 6.33
CA LEU A 139 8.16 13.45 7.32
C LEU A 139 8.95 12.13 7.31
N GLY A 140 9.78 11.88 6.30
CA GLY A 140 10.72 10.75 6.27
C GLY A 140 10.67 9.89 5.02
N ALA A 141 9.88 10.23 4.01
CA ALA A 141 9.93 9.54 2.72
C ALA A 141 11.18 9.95 1.92
N ASP A 142 11.71 9.03 1.10
CA ASP A 142 12.76 9.32 0.13
C ASP A 142 12.17 9.90 -1.17
N ILE A 143 10.99 9.43 -1.56
CA ILE A 143 10.29 9.80 -2.79
C ILE A 143 8.78 9.88 -2.50
N ALA A 144 8.05 10.70 -3.25
CA ALA A 144 6.59 10.72 -3.23
C ALA A 144 6.01 10.14 -4.53
N GLY A 145 4.91 9.39 -4.43
CA GLY A 145 4.21 8.80 -5.57
C GLY A 145 2.79 9.36 -5.70
N GLN A 146 2.35 9.57 -6.95
CA GLN A 146 0.99 9.98 -7.29
C GLN A 146 0.42 9.02 -8.33
N ALA A 147 -0.89 8.76 -8.24
CA ALA A 147 -1.66 8.06 -9.27
C ALA A 147 -2.65 9.04 -9.91
N ALA A 148 -2.97 8.81 -11.18
CA ALA A 148 -3.94 9.60 -11.95
C ALA A 148 -5.25 8.83 -12.11
#